data_AF-A0A661I4K6-F1
#
_entry.id   AF-A0A661I4K6-F1
#
_cell.length_a   1.000
_cell.length_b   1.000
_cell.length_c   1.000
_cell.angle_alpha   90.00
_cell.angle_beta   90.00
_cell.angle_gamma   90.00
#
_symmetry.space_group_name_H-M   'P 1'
#
loop_
_entity.id
_entity.type
_entity.pdbx_description
1 polymer ?
#
loop_
_entity_poly.entity_id
_entity_poly.type
_entity_poly.pdbx_seq_one_letter_code
_entity_poly.pdbx_strand_id
1 'polypeptide(L)'
;MESIVSDTTTLIILGKLDRYDLLENLFTKIYIPREVMLEVSKKSDGVYEKIVSHHLFERKQISNLVLFGLLDGILDAGESEAIVLADELNIILLIDEKKGRTVAKNMGLEIIGLLGILILNVKKKNISKDEAVVVLKEIQDLNFRVSKRLEDSFLAAIN
;
A
#
# COMPACT_ATOMS: atom_id res chain seq x y z
N MET A 1 -9.19 1.13 -12.48
CA MET A 1 -8.40 2.10 -11.69
C MET A 1 -7.04 2.10 -12.35
N GLU A 2 -6.60 3.22 -12.88
CA GLU A 2 -5.36 3.24 -13.67
C GLU A 2 -4.13 3.32 -12.77
N SER A 3 -4.17 4.16 -11.73
CA SER A 3 -3.01 4.42 -10.88
C SER A 3 -3.37 4.51 -9.40
N ILE A 4 -2.39 4.26 -8.54
CA ILE A 4 -2.49 4.40 -7.08
C ILE A 4 -1.15 4.91 -6.52
N VAL A 5 -1.16 5.64 -5.41
CA VAL A 5 0.06 5.93 -4.62
C VAL A 5 0.19 4.89 -3.51
N SER A 6 1.38 4.37 -3.26
CA SER A 6 1.62 3.43 -2.16
C SER A 6 2.56 3.97 -1.11
N ASP A 7 2.25 3.69 0.16
CA ASP A 7 3.20 3.70 1.26
C ASP A 7 4.18 2.50 1.20
N THR A 8 5.06 2.42 2.18
CA THR A 8 6.10 1.38 2.25
C THR A 8 5.55 0.00 2.61
N THR A 9 4.58 -0.08 3.50
CA THR A 9 4.23 -1.32 4.19
C THR A 9 3.68 -2.38 3.23
N THR A 10 2.76 -2.01 2.34
CA THR A 10 2.22 -2.97 1.36
C THR A 10 3.29 -3.43 0.36
N LEU A 11 4.15 -2.52 -0.10
CA LEU A 11 5.21 -2.85 -1.07
C LEU A 11 6.17 -3.90 -0.52
N ILE A 12 6.58 -3.75 0.74
CA ILE A 12 7.53 -4.67 1.36
C ILE A 12 6.90 -6.05 1.56
N ILE A 13 5.67 -6.09 2.07
CA ILE A 13 5.01 -7.36 2.37
C ILE A 13 4.83 -8.15 1.07
N LEU A 14 4.26 -7.53 0.04
CA LEU A 14 4.04 -8.22 -1.23
C LEU A 14 5.34 -8.53 -1.96
N GLY A 15 6.37 -7.69 -1.85
CA GLY A 15 7.69 -7.98 -2.40
C GLY A 15 8.37 -9.19 -1.76
N LYS A 16 8.22 -9.36 -0.44
CA LYS A 16 8.72 -10.54 0.30
C LYS A 16 7.98 -11.81 -0.05
N LEU A 17 6.67 -11.72 -0.30
CA LEU A 17 5.84 -12.85 -0.71
C LEU A 17 5.93 -13.17 -2.21
N ASP A 18 6.59 -12.32 -3.00
CA ASP A 18 6.60 -12.40 -4.46
C ASP A 18 5.19 -12.32 -5.07
N ARG A 19 4.33 -11.50 -4.45
CA ARG A 19 2.90 -11.37 -4.76
C ARG A 19 2.51 -9.99 -5.32
N TYR A 20 3.37 -9.39 -6.15
CA TYR A 20 3.03 -8.14 -6.85
C TYR A 20 1.94 -8.33 -7.91
N ASP A 21 1.67 -9.57 -8.34
CA ASP A 21 0.51 -9.93 -9.17
C ASP A 21 -0.80 -9.39 -8.57
N LEU A 22 -0.94 -9.38 -7.23
CA LEU A 22 -2.12 -8.84 -6.55
C LEU A 22 -2.34 -7.35 -6.81
N LEU A 23 -1.26 -6.60 -7.03
CA LEU A 23 -1.32 -5.18 -7.38
C LEU A 23 -1.54 -4.99 -8.90
N GLU A 24 -0.81 -5.75 -9.73
CA GLU A 24 -0.95 -5.73 -11.20
C GLU A 24 -2.37 -6.04 -11.66
N ASN A 25 -3.02 -6.99 -10.98
CA ASN A 25 -4.40 -7.38 -11.21
C ASN A 25 -5.42 -6.23 -11.03
N LEU A 26 -5.04 -5.16 -10.33
CA LEU A 26 -5.94 -4.07 -9.95
C LEU A 26 -5.56 -2.72 -10.56
N PHE A 27 -4.27 -2.49 -10.82
CA PHE A 27 -3.72 -1.21 -11.23
C PHE A 27 -2.71 -1.39 -12.36
N THR A 28 -2.66 -0.40 -13.25
CA THR A 28 -1.64 -0.38 -14.32
C THR A 28 -0.36 0.32 -13.89
N LYS A 29 -0.42 1.10 -12.80
CA LYS A 29 0.70 1.89 -12.32
C LYS A 29 0.63 2.17 -10.83
N ILE A 30 1.78 2.13 -10.16
CA ILE A 30 1.92 2.47 -8.75
C ILE A 30 3.00 3.54 -8.61
N TYR A 31 2.58 4.69 -8.11
CA TYR A 31 3.50 5.77 -7.78
C TYR A 31 4.09 5.55 -6.40
N ILE A 32 5.42 5.60 -6.32
CA ILE A 32 6.18 5.43 -5.10
C ILE A 32 6.85 6.77 -4.77
N PRO A 33 6.51 7.39 -3.64
CA PRO A 33 7.20 8.58 -3.16
C PRO A 33 8.70 8.34 -2.92
N ARG A 34 9.47 9.42 -2.81
CA ARG A 34 10.93 9.35 -2.64
C ARG A 34 11.30 8.70 -1.32
N GLU A 35 10.72 9.14 -0.22
CA GLU A 35 11.02 8.63 1.13
C GLU A 35 10.61 7.17 1.28
N VAL A 36 9.48 6.77 0.68
CA VAL A 36 9.06 5.36 0.61
C VAL A 36 10.13 4.52 -0.11
N MET A 37 10.61 4.97 -1.28
CA MET A 37 11.67 4.26 -2.00
C MET A 37 12.97 4.19 -1.20
N LEU A 38 13.33 5.27 -0.50
CA LEU A 38 14.52 5.29 0.36
C LEU A 38 14.41 4.30 1.50
N GLU A 39 13.25 4.17 2.13
CA GLU A 39 13.03 3.16 3.17
C GLU A 39 13.17 1.74 2.62
N VAL A 40 12.56 1.45 1.46
CA VAL A 40 12.69 0.14 0.82
C VAL A 40 14.16 -0.16 0.48
N SER A 41 14.92 0.82 -0.04
CA SER A 41 16.33 0.65 -0.39
C SER A 41 17.26 0.35 0.79
N LYS A 42 16.83 0.68 2.02
CA LYS A 42 17.60 0.41 3.24
C LYS A 42 17.44 -1.03 3.73
N LYS A 43 16.49 -1.80 3.18
CA LYS A 43 16.23 -3.19 3.57
C LYS A 43 17.01 -4.13 2.65
N SER A 44 17.79 -5.03 3.24
CA SER A 44 18.58 -6.04 2.51
C SER A 44 17.77 -7.32 2.24
N ASP A 45 16.54 -7.18 1.74
CA ASP A 45 15.60 -8.29 1.51
C ASP A 45 15.25 -8.50 0.02
N GLY A 46 15.93 -7.79 -0.89
CA GLY A 46 15.73 -7.91 -2.33
C GLY A 46 14.50 -7.18 -2.87
N VAL A 47 13.69 -6.56 -2.00
CA VAL A 47 12.44 -5.87 -2.39
C VAL A 47 12.74 -4.67 -3.27
N TYR A 48 13.80 -3.91 -2.97
CA TYR A 48 14.20 -2.75 -3.77
C TYR A 48 14.48 -3.14 -5.23
N GLU A 49 15.27 -4.18 -5.44
CA GLU A 49 15.62 -4.71 -6.77
C GLU A 49 14.39 -5.16 -7.54
N LYS A 50 13.45 -5.82 -6.86
CA LYS A 50 12.16 -6.21 -7.46
C LYS A 50 11.35 -5.00 -7.88
N ILE A 51 11.26 -3.96 -7.04
CA ILE A 51 10.51 -2.74 -7.38
C ILE A 51 11.13 -2.01 -8.58
N VAL A 52 12.45 -1.78 -8.58
CA VAL A 52 13.10 -0.98 -9.63
C VAL A 52 13.15 -1.68 -10.99
N SER A 53 13.07 -3.01 -11.02
CA SER A 53 13.07 -3.80 -12.26
C SER A 53 11.67 -4.06 -12.82
N HIS A 54 10.63 -3.70 -12.08
CA HIS A 54 9.26 -4.10 -12.37
C HIS A 54 8.43 -2.92 -12.91
N HIS A 55 7.82 -3.13 -14.08
CA HIS A 55 7.18 -2.07 -14.87
C HIS A 55 5.98 -1.38 -14.19
N LEU A 56 5.36 -2.05 -13.22
CA LEU A 56 4.25 -1.51 -12.42
C LEU A 56 4.64 -0.26 -11.62
N PHE A 57 5.89 -0.14 -11.19
CA PHE A 57 6.30 0.88 -10.20
C PHE A 57 7.00 2.06 -10.84
N GLU A 58 6.58 3.27 -10.48
CA GLU A 58 7.20 4.51 -10.90
C GLU A 58 7.53 5.41 -9.70
N ARG A 59 8.78 5.85 -9.61
CA ARG A 59 9.19 6.85 -8.62
C ARG A 59 8.62 8.21 -8.98
N LYS A 60 8.05 8.90 -7.99
CA LYS A 60 7.49 10.23 -8.18
C LYS A 60 7.76 11.12 -6.98
N GLN A 61 8.18 12.35 -7.25
CA GLN A 61 8.44 13.35 -6.21
C GLN A 61 7.19 14.19 -5.97
N ILE A 62 6.99 14.58 -4.72
CA ILE A 62 5.97 15.55 -4.32
C ILE A 62 6.39 16.97 -4.73
N SER A 63 5.42 17.85 -4.89
CA SER A 63 5.62 19.27 -5.22
C SER A 63 5.17 20.21 -4.09
N ASN A 64 4.21 19.79 -3.27
CA ASN A 64 3.63 20.54 -2.17
C ASN A 64 4.41 20.32 -0.87
N LEU A 65 5.58 20.97 -0.79
CA LEU A 65 6.46 20.90 0.37
C LEU A 65 5.85 21.54 1.63
N VAL A 66 4.87 22.44 1.48
CA VAL A 66 4.16 23.06 2.60
C VAL A 66 3.29 22.02 3.30
N LEU A 67 2.47 21.29 2.54
CA LEU A 67 1.65 20.22 3.09
C LEU A 67 2.53 19.11 3.68
N PHE A 68 3.60 18.74 2.99
CA PHE A 68 4.57 17.78 3.54
C PHE A 68 5.10 18.21 4.91
N GLY A 69 5.56 19.47 5.06
CA GLY A 69 6.05 19.96 6.35
C GLY A 69 5.02 19.97 7.48
N LEU A 70 3.72 20.10 7.15
CA LEU A 70 2.64 19.97 8.13
C LEU A 70 2.41 18.51 8.57
N LEU A 71 2.57 17.56 7.65
CA LEU A 71 2.34 16.14 7.90
C LEU A 71 3.54 15.43 8.53
N ASP A 72 4.77 15.79 8.17
CA ASP A 72 6.02 15.19 8.67
C ASP A 72 6.23 15.43 10.18
N GLY A 73 5.55 16.43 10.75
CA GLY A 73 5.49 16.64 12.21
C GLY A 73 4.52 15.72 12.96
N ILE A 74 3.69 14.96 12.24
CA ILE A 74 2.56 14.17 12.76
C ILE A 74 2.71 12.68 12.43
N LEU A 75 3.17 12.39 11.21
CA LEU A 75 3.38 11.06 10.64
C LEU A 75 4.87 10.88 10.31
N ASP A 76 5.30 9.68 9.95
CA ASP A 76 6.64 9.53 9.36
C ASP A 76 6.69 10.12 7.94
N ALA A 77 7.92 10.36 7.46
CA ALA A 77 8.16 11.00 6.19
C ALA A 77 7.60 10.21 4.99
N GLY A 78 7.61 8.88 5.06
CA GLY A 78 7.10 8.01 4.00
C GLY A 78 5.58 8.11 3.85
N GLU A 79 4.85 7.98 4.98
CA GLU A 79 3.40 8.20 5.03
C GLU A 79 3.03 9.62 4.58
N SER A 80 3.78 10.63 5.06
CA SER A 80 3.55 12.03 4.75
C SER A 80 3.68 12.32 3.25
N GLU A 81 4.76 11.87 2.61
CA GLU A 81 4.91 12.04 1.16
C GLU A 81 3.85 11.26 0.37
N ALA A 82 3.45 10.06 0.82
CA ALA A 82 2.43 9.28 0.14
C ALA A 82 1.07 9.99 0.16
N ILE A 83 0.68 10.56 1.30
CA ILE A 83 -0.55 11.36 1.42
C ILE A 83 -0.48 12.60 0.53
N VAL A 84 0.61 13.36 0.59
CA VAL A 84 0.81 14.55 -0.25
C VAL A 84 0.73 14.20 -1.73
N LEU A 85 1.38 13.12 -2.15
CA LEU A 85 1.39 12.72 -3.55
C LEU A 85 0.01 12.26 -4.04
N ALA A 86 -0.74 11.55 -3.19
CA ALA A 86 -2.10 11.13 -3.51
C ALA A 86 -3.05 12.33 -3.67
N ASP A 87 -2.90 13.33 -2.80
CA ASP A 87 -3.62 14.62 -2.87
C ASP A 87 -3.29 15.39 -4.15
N GLU A 88 -2.00 15.55 -4.47
CA GLU A 88 -1.55 16.24 -5.68
C GLU A 88 -2.09 15.60 -6.97
N LEU A 89 -2.20 14.28 -6.99
CA LEU A 89 -2.64 13.53 -8.17
C LEU A 89 -4.15 13.26 -8.20
N ASN A 90 -4.87 13.53 -7.11
CA ASN A 90 -6.27 13.13 -6.93
C ASN A 90 -6.50 11.65 -7.24
N ILE A 91 -5.67 10.77 -6.68
CA ILE A 91 -5.80 9.32 -6.83
C ILE A 91 -5.84 8.62 -5.49
N ILE A 92 -6.21 7.34 -5.52
CA ILE A 92 -6.32 6.50 -4.33
C ILE A 92 -4.95 6.38 -3.66
N LEU A 93 -4.95 6.32 -2.33
CA LEU A 93 -3.79 6.03 -1.50
C LEU A 93 -3.87 4.62 -0.91
N LEU A 94 -2.84 3.82 -1.13
CA LEU A 94 -2.60 2.55 -0.44
C LEU A 94 -1.83 2.83 0.85
N ILE A 95 -2.52 2.67 1.99
CA ILE A 95 -2.00 2.94 3.33
C ILE A 95 -2.65 2.06 4.40
N ASP A 96 -1.83 1.46 5.28
CA ASP A 96 -2.31 0.53 6.32
C ASP A 96 -2.30 1.11 7.74
N GLU A 97 -1.45 2.09 8.00
CA GLU A 97 -1.21 2.62 9.34
C GLU A 97 -2.37 3.51 9.82
N LYS A 98 -2.86 3.21 11.02
CA LYS A 98 -4.09 3.82 11.57
C LYS A 98 -4.04 5.36 11.60
N LYS A 99 -2.88 5.94 11.93
CA LYS A 99 -2.71 7.40 12.01
C LYS A 99 -2.77 8.02 10.62
N GLY A 100 -1.94 7.57 9.68
CA GLY A 100 -1.97 8.03 8.29
C GLY A 100 -3.35 7.85 7.64
N ARG A 101 -4.02 6.71 7.85
CA ARG A 101 -5.41 6.49 7.40
C ARG A 101 -6.40 7.53 7.93
N THR A 102 -6.23 7.96 9.18
CA THR A 102 -7.11 8.97 9.79
C THR A 102 -6.86 10.34 9.16
N VAL A 103 -5.59 10.73 8.99
CA VAL A 103 -5.19 11.98 8.35
C VAL A 103 -5.69 12.04 6.90
N ALA A 104 -5.40 11.00 6.10
CA ALA A 104 -5.81 10.92 4.70
C ALA A 104 -7.34 11.04 4.53
N LYS A 105 -8.11 10.34 5.38
CA LYS A 105 -9.59 10.47 5.38
C LYS A 105 -10.08 11.86 5.75
N ASN A 106 -9.46 12.50 6.74
CA ASN A 106 -9.82 13.87 7.13
C ASN A 106 -9.52 14.89 6.03
N MET A 107 -8.55 14.59 5.16
CA MET A 107 -8.25 15.34 3.95
C MET A 107 -9.17 15.01 2.76
N GLY A 108 -10.09 14.04 2.92
CA GLY A 108 -11.02 13.64 1.86
C GLY A 108 -10.45 12.65 0.83
N LEU A 109 -9.28 12.07 1.08
CA LEU A 109 -8.66 11.11 0.17
C LEU A 109 -9.39 9.76 0.21
N GLU A 110 -9.54 9.14 -0.96
CA GLU A 110 -9.90 7.74 -1.07
C GLU A 110 -8.70 6.88 -0.68
N ILE A 111 -8.92 5.91 0.22
CA ILE A 111 -7.86 5.05 0.71
C ILE A 111 -8.21 3.57 0.60
N ILE A 112 -7.19 2.75 0.44
CA ILE A 112 -7.24 1.30 0.54
C ILE A 112 -6.03 0.82 1.36
N GLY A 113 -6.15 -0.35 2.00
CA GLY A 113 -5.01 -1.00 2.67
C GLY A 113 -4.79 -2.39 2.08
N LEU A 114 -3.75 -3.10 2.52
CA LEU A 114 -3.40 -4.43 2.03
C LEU A 114 -4.58 -5.44 2.07
N LEU A 115 -5.37 -5.46 3.15
CA LEU A 115 -6.56 -6.32 3.21
C LEU A 115 -7.62 -5.93 2.16
N GLY A 116 -7.74 -4.65 1.85
CA GLY A 116 -8.60 -4.16 0.78
C GLY A 116 -8.14 -4.64 -0.59
N ILE A 117 -6.83 -4.68 -0.83
CA ILE A 117 -6.23 -5.24 -2.06
C ILE A 117 -6.62 -6.72 -2.22
N LEU A 118 -6.51 -7.51 -1.15
CA LEU A 118 -6.93 -8.92 -1.18
C LEU A 118 -8.43 -9.06 -1.46
N ILE A 119 -9.28 -8.30 -0.77
CA ILE A 119 -10.74 -8.32 -0.98
C ILE A 119 -11.10 -7.97 -2.43
N LEU A 120 -10.47 -6.94 -3.00
CA LEU A 120 -10.73 -6.53 -4.38
C LEU A 120 -10.33 -7.62 -5.39
N ASN A 121 -9.21 -8.30 -5.17
CA ASN A 121 -8.79 -9.41 -6.02
C ASN A 121 -9.80 -10.57 -5.99
N VAL A 122 -10.33 -10.93 -4.82
CA VAL A 122 -11.39 -11.94 -4.71
C VAL A 122 -12.65 -11.48 -5.44
N LYS A 123 -13.11 -10.25 -5.20
CA LYS A 123 -14.33 -9.70 -5.81
C LYS A 123 -14.25 -9.63 -7.33
N LYS A 124 -13.06 -9.36 -7.87
CA LYS A 124 -12.81 -9.35 -9.32
C LYS A 124 -12.50 -10.73 -9.91
N LYS A 125 -12.48 -11.79 -9.08
CA LYS A 125 -12.16 -13.17 -9.47
C LYS A 125 -10.73 -13.33 -10.01
N ASN A 126 -9.80 -12.47 -9.57
CA ASN A 126 -8.38 -12.59 -9.90
C ASN A 126 -7.71 -13.70 -9.06
N ILE A 127 -8.19 -13.91 -7.83
CA ILE A 127 -7.78 -15.00 -6.93
C ILE A 127 -9.00 -15.66 -6.31
N SER A 128 -8.84 -16.90 -5.84
CA SER A 128 -9.89 -17.60 -5.09
C SER A 128 -10.00 -17.13 -3.63
N LYS A 129 -11.10 -17.46 -2.95
CA LYS A 129 -11.25 -17.20 -1.51
C LYS A 129 -10.19 -17.94 -0.68
N ASP A 130 -9.94 -19.20 -1.03
CA ASP A 130 -8.95 -20.04 -0.33
C ASP A 130 -7.54 -19.47 -0.48
N GLU A 131 -7.19 -19.03 -1.69
CA GLU A 131 -5.92 -18.36 -1.95
C GLU A 131 -5.77 -17.06 -1.14
N ALA A 132 -6.83 -16.24 -1.08
CA ALA A 132 -6.79 -15.01 -0.28
C ALA A 132 -6.59 -15.28 1.22
N VAL A 133 -7.13 -16.38 1.74
CA VAL A 133 -6.90 -16.83 3.13
C VAL A 133 -5.46 -17.33 3.33
N VAL A 134 -4.88 -18.02 2.35
CA VAL A 134 -3.46 -18.43 2.41
C VAL A 134 -2.55 -17.21 2.43
N VAL A 135 -2.74 -16.27 1.51
CA VAL A 135 -1.94 -15.03 1.46
C VAL A 135 -2.07 -14.23 2.75
N LEU A 136 -3.27 -14.15 3.34
CA LEU A 136 -3.45 -13.50 4.64
C LEU A 136 -2.57 -14.11 5.74
N LYS A 137 -2.46 -15.44 5.79
CA LYS A 137 -1.60 -16.13 6.77
C LYS A 137 -0.13 -15.83 6.51
N GLU A 138 0.30 -15.87 5.26
CA GLU A 138 1.69 -15.54 4.87
C GLU A 138 2.04 -14.09 5.26
N ILE A 139 1.10 -13.15 5.09
CA ILE A 139 1.24 -11.76 5.56
C ILE A 139 1.41 -11.70 7.08
N GLN A 140 0.60 -12.45 7.84
CA GLN A 140 0.68 -12.49 9.30
C GLN A 140 2.03 -13.08 9.79
N ASP A 141 2.57 -14.07 9.06
CA ASP A 141 3.87 -14.69 9.34
C ASP A 141 5.05 -13.73 9.12
N LEU A 142 4.88 -12.69 8.28
CA LEU A 142 5.84 -11.59 8.10
C LEU A 142 5.77 -10.50 9.18
N ASN A 143 5.21 -10.80 10.35
CA ASN A 143 4.99 -9.88 11.47
C ASN A 143 4.03 -8.70 11.17
N PHE A 144 3.25 -8.77 10.10
CA PHE A 144 2.21 -7.78 9.84
C PHE A 144 1.00 -8.06 10.75
N ARG A 145 0.79 -7.19 11.73
CA ARG A 145 -0.26 -7.39 12.74
C ARG A 145 -1.64 -7.06 12.19
N VAL A 146 -2.44 -8.09 11.97
CA VAL A 146 -3.87 -7.96 11.71
C VAL A 146 -4.63 -8.22 12.99
N SER A 147 -5.40 -7.24 13.47
CA SER A 147 -6.26 -7.45 14.63
C SER A 147 -7.36 -8.47 14.31
N LYS A 148 -7.80 -9.26 15.30
CA LYS A 148 -8.88 -10.24 15.10
C LYS A 148 -10.14 -9.66 14.46
N ARG A 149 -10.52 -8.44 14.87
CA ARG A 149 -11.64 -7.70 14.26
C ARG A 149 -11.46 -7.45 12.75
N LEU A 150 -10.25 -7.10 12.32
CA LEU A 150 -9.95 -6.86 10.90
C LEU A 150 -9.93 -8.17 10.11
N GLU A 151 -9.40 -9.24 10.70
CA GLU A 151 -9.44 -10.59 10.13
C GLU A 151 -10.88 -11.07 9.93
N ASP A 152 -11.73 -10.96 10.95
CA ASP A 152 -13.13 -11.35 10.87
C ASP A 152 -13.89 -10.51 9.82
N SER A 153 -13.60 -9.21 9.76
CA SER A 153 -14.17 -8.31 8.75
C SER A 153 -13.71 -8.69 7.33
N PHE A 154 -12.44 -9.10 7.19
CA PHE A 154 -11.90 -9.57 5.91
C PHE A 154 -12.59 -10.86 5.47
N LEU A 155 -12.69 -11.86 6.35
CA LEU A 155 -13.34 -13.14 6.07
C LEU A 155 -14.82 -12.94 5.69
N ALA A 156 -15.52 -12.04 6.38
CA ALA A 156 -16.90 -11.69 6.03
C ALA A 156 -17.02 -11.01 4.66
N ALA A 157 -16.03 -10.21 4.26
CA ALA A 157 -16.06 -9.46 3.00
C ALA A 157 -15.72 -10.29 1.75
N ILE A 158 -15.03 -11.42 1.91
CA ILE A 158 -14.69 -12.35 0.82
C ILE A 158 -15.69 -13.51 0.70
N ASN A 159 -16.57 -13.70 1.69
CA ASN A 159 -17.66 -14.68 1.65
C ASN A 159 -18.81 -14.21 0.75
#